data_AF-A0A1H6NJJ8-F1
#
_entry.id   AF-A0A1H6NJJ8-F1
#
_cell.length_a   1.000
_cell.length_b   1.000
_cell.length_c   1.000
_cell.angle_alpha   90.00
_cell.angle_beta   90.00
_cell.angle_gamma   90.00
#
_symmetry.space_group_name_H-M   'P 1'
#
loop_
_entity.id
_entity.type
_entity.pdbx_description
1 polymer ?
#
loop_
_entity_poly.entity_id
_entity_poly.type
_entity_poly.pdbx_seq_one_letter_code
_entity_poly.pdbx_strand_id
1 'polypeptide(L)'
;MTRAWTPSLVPDAGEQTVYLVLDCFDRAGCAWREADVAATDLETVIADLMSGQYNDPQRVIAFNTAERWADDVSEDVAREIRRRADRNYEDVTSSLDDFVLRHAGREQQLTLRLA
;
A
#
# COMPACT_ATOMS: atom_id res chain seq x y z
N MET A 1 -8.28 -24.86 42.73
CA MET A 1 -7.95 -25.66 41.54
C MET A 1 -9.13 -25.55 40.60
N THR A 2 -9.08 -25.12 39.35
CA THR A 2 -8.06 -24.55 38.45
C THR A 2 -8.92 -23.78 37.45
N ARG A 3 -8.58 -22.52 37.14
CA ARG A 3 -9.28 -21.73 36.11
C ARG A 3 -9.28 -22.58 34.83
N ALA A 4 -10.45 -22.99 34.35
CA ALA A 4 -10.53 -23.78 33.12
C ALA A 4 -9.93 -22.94 32.01
N TRP A 5 -8.73 -23.33 31.56
CA TRP A 5 -8.10 -22.71 30.41
C TRP A 5 -8.89 -23.20 29.19
N THR A 6 -9.72 -22.32 28.63
CA THR A 6 -10.29 -22.52 27.31
C THR A 6 -9.25 -22.08 26.29
N PRO A 7 -8.68 -23.00 25.48
CA PRO A 7 -7.83 -22.61 24.37
C PRO A 7 -8.63 -21.74 23.39
N SER A 8 -7.98 -20.72 22.82
CA SER A 8 -8.58 -19.92 21.76
C SER A 8 -8.89 -20.83 20.57
N LEU A 9 -10.14 -20.80 20.10
CA LEU A 9 -10.56 -21.48 18.87
C LEU A 9 -10.29 -20.62 17.63
N VAL A 10 -9.79 -19.40 17.84
CA VAL A 10 -9.29 -18.56 16.76
C VAL A 10 -7.97 -19.19 16.32
N PRO A 11 -7.85 -19.62 15.04
CA PRO A 11 -6.56 -20.03 14.51
C PRO A 11 -5.55 -18.91 14.76
N ASP A 12 -4.42 -19.23 15.38
CA ASP A 12 -3.26 -18.35 15.43
C ASP A 12 -2.67 -18.32 14.01
N ALA A 13 -3.25 -17.49 13.16
CA ALA A 13 -2.86 -17.30 11.77
C ALA A 13 -2.47 -15.83 11.62
N GLY A 14 -1.33 -15.46 12.21
CA GLY A 14 -0.59 -14.22 11.96
C GLY A 14 -1.46 -13.01 11.68
N GLU A 15 -1.81 -12.25 12.72
CA GLU A 15 -2.56 -10.99 12.62
C GLU A 15 -1.76 -9.96 11.80
N GLN A 16 -1.81 -10.08 10.47
CA GLN A 16 -1.09 -9.25 9.53
C GLN A 16 -2.04 -8.20 8.99
N THR A 17 -1.61 -6.94 9.04
CA THR A 17 -2.30 -5.83 8.36
C THR A 17 -2.46 -6.17 6.89
N VAL A 18 -3.69 -6.09 6.40
CA VAL A 18 -4.05 -6.33 5.00
C VAL A 18 -4.06 -5.01 4.26
N TYR A 19 -3.46 -4.98 3.08
CA TYR A 19 -3.40 -3.83 2.20
C TYR A 19 -4.22 -4.12 0.93
N LEU A 20 -5.19 -3.26 0.63
CA LEU A 20 -6.00 -3.35 -0.59
C LEU A 20 -5.81 -2.11 -1.43
N VAL A 21 -5.71 -2.32 -2.75
CA VAL A 21 -5.55 -1.24 -3.72
C VAL A 21 -6.85 -1.02 -4.47
N LEU A 22 -7.31 0.23 -4.50
CA LEU A 22 -8.36 0.69 -5.41
C LEU A 22 -7.71 1.00 -6.75
N ASP A 23 -8.08 0.26 -7.79
CA ASP A 23 -7.55 0.42 -9.15
C ASP A 23 -8.65 0.86 -10.10
N CYS A 24 -8.35 1.77 -11.03
CA CYS A 24 -9.30 2.29 -12.01
C CYS A 24 -8.98 1.83 -13.43
N PHE A 25 -10.03 1.76 -14.26
CA PHE A 25 -10.00 1.19 -15.60
C PHE A 25 -10.71 2.13 -16.60
N ASP A 26 -10.40 3.42 -16.52
CA ASP A 26 -11.02 4.48 -17.29
C ASP A 26 -12.57 4.43 -17.24
N ARG A 27 -13.19 4.06 -18.36
CA ARG A 27 -14.65 4.02 -18.53
C ARG A 27 -15.32 2.88 -17.77
N ALA A 28 -14.57 1.85 -17.38
CA ALA A 28 -15.08 0.73 -16.60
C ALA A 28 -15.18 1.06 -15.10
N GLY A 29 -14.73 2.25 -14.67
CA GLY A 29 -14.77 2.67 -13.28
C GLY A 29 -13.63 2.06 -12.47
N CYS A 30 -13.83 1.96 -11.15
CA CYS A 30 -12.80 1.54 -10.21
C CYS A 30 -13.26 0.36 -9.36
N ALA A 31 -12.33 -0.50 -8.98
CA ALA A 31 -12.58 -1.66 -8.14
C ALA A 31 -11.45 -1.89 -7.15
N TRP A 32 -11.79 -2.45 -5.99
CA TRP A 32 -10.78 -3.05 -5.11
C TRP A 32 -10.25 -4.30 -5.80
N ARG A 33 -8.93 -4.36 -6.02
CA ARG A 33 -8.32 -5.48 -6.73
C ARG A 33 -8.40 -6.75 -5.89
N GLU A 34 -8.81 -7.83 -6.55
CA GLU A 34 -8.70 -9.17 -5.98
C GLU A 34 -7.21 -9.50 -5.81
N ALA A 35 -6.85 -10.00 -4.64
CA ALA A 35 -5.49 -10.36 -4.26
C ALA A 35 -5.51 -11.70 -3.52
N ASP A 36 -4.44 -12.47 -3.67
CA ASP A 36 -4.21 -13.66 -2.84
C ASP A 36 -4.05 -13.22 -1.38
N VAL A 37 -4.68 -13.93 -0.45
CA VAL A 37 -4.61 -13.67 1.00
C VAL A 37 -3.16 -13.63 1.50
N ALA A 38 -2.25 -14.40 0.90
CA ALA A 38 -0.84 -14.40 1.26
C ALA A 38 -0.02 -13.26 0.63
N ALA A 39 -0.60 -12.48 -0.28
CA ALA A 39 0.04 -11.42 -1.06
C ALA A 39 -0.50 -10.02 -0.72
N THR A 40 -1.21 -9.88 0.39
CA THR A 40 -1.78 -8.59 0.85
C THR A 40 -0.93 -7.87 1.88
N ASP A 41 0.33 -8.25 2.09
CA ASP A 41 1.26 -7.52 2.94
C ASP A 41 1.84 -6.29 2.23
N LEU A 42 2.40 -5.34 2.99
CA LEU A 42 2.88 -4.07 2.47
C LEU A 42 3.98 -4.24 1.41
N GLU A 43 4.93 -5.16 1.62
CA GLU A 43 6.06 -5.33 0.71
C GLU A 43 5.60 -5.89 -0.62
N THR A 44 4.71 -6.89 -0.60
CA THR A 44 4.13 -7.46 -1.82
C THR A 44 3.31 -6.42 -2.58
N VAL A 45 2.45 -5.65 -1.90
CA VAL A 45 1.66 -4.60 -2.55
C VAL A 45 2.54 -3.51 -3.18
N ILE A 46 3.61 -3.07 -2.52
CA ILE A 46 4.55 -2.11 -3.11
C ILE A 46 5.27 -2.71 -4.32
N ALA A 47 5.71 -3.97 -4.24
CA ALA A 47 6.36 -4.64 -5.37
C ALA A 47 5.42 -4.79 -6.59
N ASP A 48 4.15 -5.12 -6.36
CA ASP A 48 3.14 -5.23 -7.42
C ASP A 48 2.78 -3.87 -8.02
N LEU A 49 2.72 -2.81 -7.21
CA LEU A 49 2.59 -1.43 -7.68
C LEU A 49 3.77 -1.06 -8.58
N MET A 50 5.00 -1.20 -8.08
CA MET A 50 6.23 -0.86 -8.82
C MET A 50 6.40 -1.67 -10.11
N SER A 51 5.99 -2.94 -10.11
CA SER A 51 6.04 -3.79 -11.31
C SER A 51 4.90 -3.56 -12.31
N GLY A 52 3.96 -2.65 -12.01
CA GLY A 52 2.88 -2.25 -12.92
C GLY A 52 1.73 -3.26 -13.01
N GLN A 53 1.48 -4.07 -11.96
CA GLN A 53 0.33 -4.99 -11.92
C GLN A 53 -1.03 -4.27 -11.79
N TYR A 54 -0.99 -2.96 -11.47
CA TYR A 54 -2.15 -2.08 -11.34
C TYR A 54 -2.22 -1.12 -12.53
N ASN A 55 -3.44 -0.82 -12.98
CA ASN A 55 -3.65 -0.02 -14.19
C ASN A 55 -3.55 1.47 -13.89
N ASP A 56 -4.35 1.93 -12.94
CA ASP A 56 -4.45 3.30 -12.45
C ASP A 56 -4.75 3.29 -10.93
N PRO A 57 -3.75 2.95 -10.09
CA PRO A 57 -3.95 2.84 -8.66
C PRO A 57 -4.34 4.20 -8.07
N GLN A 58 -5.48 4.25 -7.35
CA GLN A 58 -6.00 5.48 -6.76
C GLN A 58 -5.79 5.56 -5.26
N ARG A 59 -5.90 4.44 -4.54
CA ARG A 59 -5.79 4.40 -3.07
C ARG A 59 -5.23 3.08 -2.59
N VAL A 60 -4.54 3.12 -1.46
CA VAL A 60 -4.16 1.95 -0.69
C VAL A 60 -4.77 2.06 0.70
N ILE A 61 -5.66 1.12 1.04
CA ILE A 61 -6.27 1.04 2.37
C ILE A 61 -5.60 -0.09 3.12
N ALA A 62 -5.14 0.21 4.32
CA ALA A 62 -4.66 -0.78 5.25
C ALA A 62 -5.73 -1.03 6.31
N PHE A 63 -5.93 -2.28 6.71
CA PHE A 63 -6.76 -2.59 7.86
C PHE A 63 -6.23 -3.77 8.65
N ASN A 64 -6.54 -3.77 9.94
CA ASN A 64 -6.29 -4.88 10.84
C ASN A 64 -7.53 -5.10 11.70
N THR A 65 -8.24 -6.21 11.46
CA THR A 65 -9.48 -6.53 12.18
C THR A 65 -9.25 -6.96 13.62
N ALA A 66 -8.07 -7.51 13.94
CA ALA A 66 -7.72 -7.90 15.30
C ALA A 66 -7.45 -6.66 16.17
N GLU A 67 -6.71 -5.70 15.63
CA GLU A 67 -6.39 -4.43 16.28
C GLU A 67 -7.49 -3.36 16.13
N ARG A 68 -8.52 -3.65 15.32
CA ARG A 68 -9.72 -2.82 15.10
C ARG A 68 -9.45 -1.45 14.50
N TRP A 69 -8.60 -1.40 13.47
CA TRP A 69 -8.36 -0.18 12.72
C TRP A 69 -8.39 -0.40 11.20
N ALA A 70 -8.65 0.69 10.49
CA ALA A 70 -8.50 0.81 9.05
C ALA A 70 -8.07 2.25 8.76
N ASP A 71 -7.17 2.45 7.78
CA ASP A 71 -6.66 3.76 7.42
C ASP A 71 -6.33 3.86 5.93
N ASP A 72 -6.39 5.08 5.39
CA ASP A 72 -5.94 5.40 4.04
C ASP A 72 -4.44 5.69 4.06
N VAL A 73 -3.64 4.68 3.71
CA VAL A 73 -2.17 4.72 3.77
C VAL A 73 -1.53 5.13 2.44
N SER A 74 -2.32 5.72 1.53
CA SER A 74 -1.86 6.07 0.18
C SER A 74 -0.65 7.01 0.18
N GLU A 75 -0.60 7.96 1.11
CA GLU A 75 0.54 8.89 1.26
C GLU A 75 1.83 8.15 1.64
N ASP A 76 1.77 7.28 2.65
CA ASP A 76 2.95 6.55 3.13
C ASP A 76 3.49 5.60 2.05
N VAL A 77 2.58 4.88 1.37
CA VAL A 77 2.93 4.00 0.25
C VAL A 77 3.55 4.79 -0.90
N ALA A 78 2.96 5.92 -1.28
CA ALA A 78 3.50 6.79 -2.32
C ALA A 78 4.91 7.33 -1.98
N ARG A 79 5.13 7.71 -0.72
CA ARG A 79 6.46 8.15 -0.25
C ARG A 79 7.48 7.03 -0.31
N GLU A 80 7.09 5.80 0.03
CA GLU A 80 7.98 4.65 -0.02
C GLU A 80 8.32 4.23 -1.46
N ILE A 81 7.34 4.24 -2.37
CA ILE A 81 7.57 4.02 -3.81
C ILE A 81 8.57 5.04 -4.35
N ARG A 82 8.39 6.33 -4.08
CA ARG A 82 9.33 7.38 -4.49
C ARG A 82 10.74 7.10 -3.98
N ARG A 83 10.87 6.80 -2.67
CA ARG A 83 12.17 6.46 -2.07
C ARG A 83 12.86 5.27 -2.75
N ARG A 84 12.10 4.24 -3.15
CA ARG A 84 12.63 3.05 -3.82
C ARG A 84 13.03 3.34 -5.27
N ALA A 85 12.18 4.03 -6.03
CA ALA A 85 12.46 4.44 -7.39
C ALA A 85 13.73 5.31 -7.46
N ASP A 86 13.84 6.32 -6.58
CA ASP A 86 15.01 7.20 -6.49
C ASP A 86 16.29 6.43 -6.14
N ARG A 87 16.21 5.45 -5.23
CA ARG A 87 17.35 4.64 -4.80
C ARG A 87 17.84 3.71 -5.91
N ASN A 88 16.92 3.13 -6.67
CA ASN A 88 17.22 2.11 -7.66
C ASN A 88 17.46 2.69 -9.07
N TYR A 89 17.25 4.00 -9.26
CA TYR A 89 17.24 4.65 -10.57
C TYR A 89 16.27 3.94 -11.54
N GLU A 90 15.09 3.56 -11.02
CA GLU A 90 14.08 2.80 -11.74
C GLU A 90 12.98 3.72 -12.25
N ASP A 91 12.68 3.63 -13.56
CA ASP A 91 11.55 4.32 -14.15
C ASP A 91 10.25 3.56 -13.80
N VAL A 92 9.32 4.26 -13.15
CA VAL A 92 7.98 3.72 -12.85
C VAL A 92 7.00 3.96 -14.00
N THR A 93 5.90 3.21 -14.03
CA THR A 93 4.81 3.46 -15.00
C THR A 93 4.21 4.85 -14.80
N SER A 94 3.66 5.44 -15.86
CA SER A 94 3.06 6.78 -15.78
C SER A 94 1.90 6.84 -14.78
N SER A 95 1.10 5.77 -14.68
CA SER A 95 0.01 5.70 -13.71
C SER A 95 0.50 5.63 -12.27
N LEU A 96 1.63 4.95 -12.03
CA LEU A 96 2.25 4.93 -10.71
C LEU A 96 2.86 6.29 -10.35
N ASP A 97 3.46 6.99 -11.32
CA ASP A 97 3.96 8.36 -11.11
C ASP A 97 2.80 9.32 -10.74
N ASP A 98 1.66 9.22 -11.43
CA ASP A 98 0.46 9.99 -11.10
C ASP A 98 -0.04 9.69 -9.68
N PHE A 99 -0.02 8.41 -9.25
CA PHE A 99 -0.32 8.02 -7.88
C PHE A 99 0.63 8.66 -6.87
N VAL A 100 1.94 8.62 -7.13
CA VAL A 100 2.97 9.21 -6.28
C VAL A 100 2.80 10.74 -6.19
N LEU A 101 2.60 11.41 -7.31
CA LEU A 101 2.39 12.86 -7.37
C LEU A 101 1.16 13.30 -6.58
N ARG A 102 0.07 12.52 -6.68
CA ARG A 102 -1.19 12.80 -5.99
C ARG A 102 -1.06 12.71 -4.47
N HIS A 103 -0.33 11.73 -3.96
CA HIS A 103 -0.34 11.38 -2.53
C HIS A 103 0.90 11.79 -1.77
N ALA A 104 2.10 11.65 -2.34
CA ALA A 104 3.34 12.06 -1.67
C ALA A 104 3.65 13.57 -1.83
N GLY A 105 2.88 14.27 -2.68
CA GLY A 105 3.06 15.66 -3.05
C GLY A 105 4.35 15.92 -3.83
N ARG A 106 4.47 17.11 -4.41
CA ARG A 106 5.76 17.62 -4.90
C ARG A 106 6.68 17.79 -3.70
N GLU A 107 7.85 17.17 -3.70
CA GLU A 107 8.89 17.55 -2.75
C GLU A 107 9.05 19.06 -2.81
N GLN A 108 8.93 19.73 -1.67
CA GLN A 108 9.32 21.13 -1.56
C GLN A 108 10.75 21.18 -2.07
N GLN A 109 10.97 21.81 -3.23
CA GLN A 109 12.30 22.13 -3.71
C GLN A 109 13.01 22.84 -2.56
N LEU A 110 13.85 22.11 -1.83
CA LEU A 110 14.83 22.71 -0.93
C LEU A 110 15.70 23.52 -1.86
N THR A 111 15.39 24.81 -1.91
CA THR A 111 16.12 25.77 -2.73
C THR A 111 17.54 25.72 -2.22
N LEU A 112 18.42 25.00 -2.92
CA LEU A 112 19.84 25.01 -2.62
C LEU A 112 20.30 26.45 -2.89
N ARG A 113 20.32 27.27 -1.84
CA ARG A 113 21.03 28.53 -1.84
C ARG A 113 22.50 28.18 -1.78
N LEU A 114 23.11 28.08 -2.95
CA LEU A 114 24.55 28.16 -3.10
C LEU A 114 24.95 29.57 -2.63
N ALA A 115 25.57 29.63 -1.45
CA ALA A 115 26.25 30.81 -0.94
C ALA A 115 27.70 30.82 -1.42
#